data_AF-A0AA39T1P8-F1
#
_entry.id   AF-A0AA39T1P8-F1
#
_cell.length_a   1.000
_cell.length_b   1.000
_cell.length_c   1.000
_cell.angle_alpha   90.00
_cell.angle_beta   90.00
_cell.angle_gamma   90.00
#
_symmetry.space_group_name_H-M   'P 1'
#
loop_
_entity.id
_entity.type
_entity.pdbx_description
1 polymer ?
#
loop_
_entity_poly.entity_id
_entity_poly.type
_entity_poly.pdbx_seq_one_letter_code
_entity_poly.pdbx_strand_id
1 'polypeptide(L)'
;MLFVAINSRDATITKLLMQAGADSFRIDGVNGTEARAVASIFHRSLAGHPFASECLPFFPVSKYIEEAEHSPLHLAALGVLHVDLATALQTPEYLSSINQLSTDKMTPLHFAVTRSDISTVKHLLRYGADPEVRGE
;
A
#
# COMPACT_ATOMS: atom_id res chain seq x y z
N MET A 1 6.27 19.39 5.49
CA MET A 1 7.75 19.23 5.59
C MET A 1 8.19 17.78 5.39
N LEU A 2 7.63 16.81 6.13
CA LEU A 2 7.95 15.38 5.91
C LEU A 2 7.71 14.93 4.47
N PHE A 3 6.55 15.27 3.89
CA PHE A 3 6.23 14.98 2.49
C PHE A 3 7.19 15.62 1.48
N VAL A 4 7.64 16.85 1.74
CA VAL A 4 8.62 17.54 0.89
C VAL A 4 9.93 16.75 0.86
N ALA A 5 10.42 16.30 2.03
CA ALA A 5 11.62 15.48 2.13
C ALA A 5 11.47 14.11 1.42
N ILE A 6 10.29 13.49 1.53
CA ILE A 6 9.97 12.23 0.84
C ILE A 6 9.93 12.41 -0.68
N ASN A 7 9.41 13.55 -1.16
CA ASN A 7 9.34 13.86 -2.58
C ASN A 7 10.70 14.28 -3.16
N SER A 8 11.55 14.93 -2.37
CA SER A 8 12.95 15.19 -2.73
C SER A 8 13.85 13.95 -2.59
N ARG A 9 13.31 12.82 -2.08
CA ARG A 9 14.02 11.54 -1.87
C ARG A 9 15.25 11.68 -0.97
N ASP A 10 15.19 12.58 0.00
CA ASP A 10 16.28 12.82 0.94
C ASP A 10 16.13 11.94 2.18
N ALA A 11 16.80 10.78 2.18
CA ALA A 11 16.72 9.81 3.28
C ALA A 11 17.18 10.40 4.62
N THR A 12 18.18 11.29 4.57
CA THR A 12 18.77 11.88 5.77
C THR A 12 17.78 12.85 6.42
N ILE A 13 17.21 13.76 5.63
CA ILE A 13 16.20 14.70 6.13
C ILE A 13 14.93 13.95 6.54
N THR A 14 14.46 12.97 5.76
CA THR A 14 13.29 12.16 6.14
C THR A 14 13.49 11.45 7.47
N LYS A 15 14.67 10.84 7.69
CA LYS A 15 15.01 10.20 8.97
C LYS A 15 15.05 11.20 10.12
N LEU A 16 15.71 12.34 9.95
CA LEU A 16 15.78 13.38 10.98
C LEU A 16 14.38 13.89 11.37
N LEU A 17 13.50 14.12 10.40
CA LEU A 17 12.12 14.53 10.65
C LEU A 17 11.33 13.45 11.40
N MET A 18 11.48 12.17 11.03
CA MET A 18 10.84 11.07 11.77
C MET A 18 11.36 10.95 13.21
N GLN A 19 12.68 11.08 13.42
CA GLN A 19 13.28 11.08 14.76
C GLN A 19 12.86 12.28 15.61
N ALA A 20 12.57 13.43 14.98
CA ALA A 20 12.02 14.61 15.64
C ALA A 20 10.51 14.49 15.96
N GLY A 21 9.88 13.35 15.67
CA GLY A 21 8.46 13.10 15.94
C GLY A 21 7.50 13.64 14.87
N ALA A 22 7.96 13.78 13.62
CA ALA A 22 7.06 14.12 12.52
C ALA A 22 5.94 13.08 12.38
N ASP A 23 4.70 13.55 12.28
CA ASP A 23 3.54 12.68 12.12
C ASP A 23 3.50 12.09 10.69
N SER A 24 3.68 10.76 10.61
CA SER A 24 3.64 10.02 9.35
C SER A 24 2.23 9.63 8.88
N PHE A 25 1.21 9.79 9.73
CA PHE A 25 -0.19 9.51 9.39
C PHE A 25 -0.93 10.75 8.90
N ARG A 26 -0.34 11.94 9.08
CA ARG A 26 -0.88 13.18 8.55
C ARG A 26 -1.04 13.08 7.03
N ILE A 27 -2.26 13.33 6.57
CA ILE A 27 -2.60 13.47 5.15
C ILE A 27 -2.12 14.85 4.68
N ASP A 28 -1.40 14.89 3.56
CA ASP A 28 -0.93 16.15 2.96
C ASP A 28 -1.62 16.35 1.61
N GLY A 29 -2.67 17.18 1.56
CA GLY A 29 -3.40 17.48 0.32
C GLY A 29 -2.66 18.41 -0.66
N VAL A 30 -1.42 18.80 -0.35
CA VAL A 30 -0.64 19.70 -1.21
C VAL A 30 -0.12 18.91 -2.42
N ASN A 31 -0.76 19.13 -3.57
CA ASN A 31 -0.57 18.48 -4.89
C ASN A 31 -1.56 17.37 -5.27
N GLY A 32 -2.71 17.28 -4.58
CA GLY A 32 -3.80 16.39 -5.01
C GLY A 32 -3.60 14.90 -4.67
N THR A 33 -2.53 14.54 -3.98
CA THR A 33 -2.34 13.20 -3.40
C THR A 33 -2.76 13.23 -1.93
N GLU A 34 -3.97 12.78 -1.63
CA GLU A 34 -4.44 12.57 -0.25
C GLU A 34 -3.79 11.32 0.39
N ALA A 35 -2.46 11.25 0.37
CA ALA A 35 -1.72 10.11 0.89
C ALA A 35 -1.18 10.39 2.29
N ARG A 36 -0.99 9.31 3.08
CA ARG A 36 -0.22 9.33 4.33
C ARG A 36 1.27 9.13 4.01
N ALA A 37 2.16 9.80 4.73
CA ALA A 37 3.60 9.66 4.50
C ALA A 37 4.08 8.21 4.69
N VAL A 38 3.50 7.50 5.67
CA VAL A 38 3.73 6.07 5.90
C VAL A 38 3.29 5.22 4.72
N ALA A 39 2.13 5.49 4.12
CA ALA A 39 1.64 4.78 2.94
C ALA A 39 2.57 5.00 1.74
N SER A 40 2.98 6.25 1.49
CA SER A 40 3.93 6.57 0.41
C SER A 40 5.25 5.82 0.54
N ILE A 41 5.83 5.76 1.74
CA ILE A 41 7.08 5.02 1.97
C ILE A 41 6.84 3.52 1.84
N PHE A 42 5.74 3.00 2.39
CA PHE A 42 5.40 1.59 2.33
C PHE A 42 5.22 1.10 0.89
N HIS A 43 4.40 1.77 0.07
CA HIS A 43 4.18 1.39 -1.33
C HIS A 43 5.45 1.49 -2.17
N ARG A 44 6.27 2.54 -1.98
CA ARG A 44 7.57 2.65 -2.66
C ARG A 44 8.51 1.52 -2.25
N SER A 45 8.49 1.10 -0.97
CA SER A 45 9.27 -0.04 -0.52
C SER A 45 8.78 -1.35 -1.14
N LEU A 46 7.47 -1.53 -1.27
CA LEU A 46 6.88 -2.70 -1.96
C LEU A 46 7.29 -2.76 -3.45
N ALA A 47 7.43 -1.59 -4.09
CA ALA A 47 7.97 -1.47 -5.44
C ALA A 47 9.50 -1.62 -5.53
N GLY A 48 10.20 -1.88 -4.43
CA GLY A 48 11.64 -2.07 -4.39
C GLY A 48 12.47 -0.78 -4.44
N HIS A 49 11.89 0.37 -4.07
CA HIS A 49 12.61 1.64 -4.12
C HIS A 49 13.63 1.76 -2.97
N PRO A 50 14.94 1.95 -3.25
CA PRO A 50 16.00 1.84 -2.24
C PRO A 50 15.88 2.88 -1.12
N PHE A 51 15.57 4.13 -1.47
CA PHE A 51 15.28 5.19 -0.49
C PHE A 51 14.14 4.79 0.47
N ALA A 52 13.10 4.13 -0.04
CA ALA A 52 11.98 3.76 0.80
C ALA A 52 12.34 2.61 1.74
N SER A 53 13.13 1.64 1.26
CA SER A 53 13.66 0.55 2.10
C SER A 53 14.59 1.05 3.21
N GLU A 54 15.39 2.08 2.94
CA GLU A 54 16.25 2.73 3.95
C GLU A 54 15.43 3.47 5.01
N CYS A 55 14.36 4.16 4.59
CA CYS A 55 13.51 4.90 5.50
C CYS A 55 12.52 4.01 6.27
N LEU A 56 12.12 2.86 5.72
CA LEU A 56 11.05 1.99 6.25
C LEU A 56 11.16 1.69 7.76
N PRO A 57 12.35 1.39 8.34
CA PRO A 57 12.48 1.09 9.78
C PRO A 57 12.09 2.24 10.70
N PHE A 58 12.08 3.48 10.20
CA PHE A 58 11.69 4.67 10.97
C PHE A 58 10.19 4.96 10.88
N PHE A 59 9.45 4.24 10.03
CA PHE A 59 8.02 4.42 9.85
C PHE A 59 7.23 3.35 10.61
N PRO A 60 6.10 3.72 11.23
CA PRO A 60 5.23 2.78 11.95
C PRO A 60 4.36 1.96 10.98
N VAL A 61 5.01 1.15 10.14
CA VAL A 61 4.33 0.35 9.10
C VAL A 61 3.38 -0.68 9.69
N SER A 62 3.73 -1.29 10.83
CA SER A 62 2.85 -2.25 11.52
C SER A 62 1.52 -1.61 11.91
N LYS A 63 1.59 -0.45 12.57
CA LYS A 63 0.41 0.35 12.95
C LYS A 63 -0.39 0.77 11.72
N TYR A 64 0.28 1.12 10.63
CA TYR A 64 -0.39 1.45 9.37
C TYR A 64 -1.19 0.27 8.80
N ILE A 65 -0.64 -0.95 8.81
CA ILE A 65 -1.36 -2.15 8.36
C ILE A 65 -2.54 -2.47 9.29
N GLU A 66 -2.39 -2.24 10.59
CA GLU A 66 -3.45 -2.45 11.60
C GLU A 66 -4.59 -1.42 11.49
N GLU A 67 -4.28 -0.15 11.21
CA GLU A 67 -5.26 0.92 11.04
C GLU A 67 -5.89 0.93 9.64
N ALA A 68 -5.31 0.21 8.69
CA ALA A 68 -5.84 0.13 7.34
C ALA A 68 -7.00 -0.88 7.24
N GLU A 69 -8.08 -0.49 6.56
CA GLU A 69 -9.24 -1.35 6.26
C GLU A 69 -8.89 -2.37 5.16
N HIS A 70 -7.93 -3.23 5.43
CA HIS A 70 -7.51 -4.27 4.51
C HIS A 70 -8.49 -5.45 4.54
N SER A 71 -9.17 -5.66 3.42
CA SER A 71 -9.84 -6.94 3.16
C SER A 71 -8.81 -8.09 3.12
N PRO A 72 -9.24 -9.35 3.29
CA PRO A 72 -8.37 -10.51 3.15
C PRO A 72 -7.60 -10.53 1.80
N LEU A 73 -8.20 -10.03 0.72
CA LEU A 73 -7.52 -9.89 -0.58
C LEU A 73 -6.42 -8.83 -0.58
N HIS A 74 -6.58 -7.73 0.16
CA HIS A 74 -5.49 -6.76 0.32
C HIS A 74 -4.30 -7.41 1.01
N LEU A 75 -4.53 -8.14 2.12
CA LEU A 75 -3.47 -8.82 2.85
C LEU A 75 -2.80 -9.92 2.02
N ALA A 76 -3.57 -10.63 1.19
CA ALA A 76 -3.04 -11.62 0.26
C ALA A 76 -2.16 -10.96 -0.82
N ALA A 77 -2.64 -9.87 -1.43
CA ALA A 77 -1.88 -9.10 -2.40
C ALA A 77 -0.61 -8.48 -1.81
N LEU A 78 -0.65 -8.07 -0.53
CA LEU A 78 0.50 -7.59 0.22
C LEU A 78 1.53 -8.69 0.55
N GLY A 79 1.16 -9.96 0.41
CA GLY A 79 1.98 -11.10 0.82
C GLY A 79 2.06 -11.31 2.33
N VAL A 80 1.18 -10.66 3.10
CA VAL A 80 1.03 -10.85 4.56
C VAL A 80 0.21 -12.10 4.84
N LEU A 81 -0.85 -12.31 4.06
CA LEU A 81 -1.70 -13.48 4.13
C LEU A 81 -1.34 -14.46 3.02
N HIS A 82 -0.78 -15.61 3.38
CA HIS A 82 -0.48 -16.67 2.42
C HIS A 82 -1.72 -17.54 2.17
N VAL A 83 -2.46 -17.20 1.11
CA VAL A 83 -3.63 -17.97 0.66
C VAL A 83 -3.47 -18.37 -0.79
N ASP A 84 -4.00 -19.53 -1.14
CA ASP A 84 -4.15 -19.91 -2.54
C ASP A 84 -5.31 -19.12 -3.15
N LEU A 85 -4.98 -18.07 -3.89
CA LEU A 85 -5.96 -17.21 -4.53
C LEU A 85 -6.90 -17.96 -5.48
N ALA A 86 -6.46 -19.08 -6.07
CA ALA A 86 -7.29 -19.86 -6.98
C ALA A 86 -8.47 -20.53 -6.26
N THR A 87 -8.30 -20.89 -4.99
CA THR A 87 -9.36 -21.49 -4.15
C THR A 87 -10.10 -20.42 -3.36
N ALA A 88 -9.38 -19.43 -2.82
CA ALA A 88 -9.99 -18.33 -2.08
C ALA A 88 -10.97 -17.51 -2.93
N LEU A 89 -10.60 -17.16 -4.17
CA LEU A 89 -11.48 -16.42 -5.10
C LEU A 89 -12.68 -17.22 -5.63
N GLN A 90 -12.90 -18.46 -5.16
CA GLN A 90 -14.14 -19.20 -5.41
C GLN A 90 -15.19 -18.95 -4.34
N THR A 91 -14.81 -18.40 -3.18
CA THR A 91 -15.77 -18.14 -2.11
C THR A 91 -16.38 -16.74 -2.24
N PRO A 92 -17.66 -16.57 -1.87
CA PRO A 92 -18.34 -15.28 -1.95
C PRO A 92 -17.67 -14.18 -1.13
N GLU A 93 -17.00 -14.53 -0.02
CA GLU A 93 -16.34 -13.55 0.85
C GLU A 93 -15.17 -12.86 0.12
N TYR A 94 -14.35 -13.63 -0.59
CA TYR A 94 -13.24 -13.06 -1.36
C TYR A 94 -13.74 -12.36 -2.62
N LEU A 95 -14.70 -12.93 -3.35
CA LEU A 95 -15.25 -12.30 -4.56
C LEU A 95 -15.91 -10.95 -4.27
N SER A 96 -16.64 -10.81 -3.16
CA SER A 96 -17.27 -9.54 -2.79
C SER A 96 -16.26 -8.43 -2.45
N SER A 97 -15.02 -8.79 -2.11
CA SER A 97 -13.95 -7.85 -1.76
C SER A 97 -12.94 -7.60 -2.88
N ILE A 98 -13.17 -8.12 -4.09
CA ILE A 98 -12.21 -8.08 -5.20
C ILE A 98 -11.86 -6.66 -5.68
N ASN A 99 -12.82 -5.74 -5.59
CA ASN A 99 -12.67 -4.32 -5.93
C ASN A 99 -12.84 -3.40 -4.71
N GLN A 100 -12.82 -3.96 -3.49
CA GLN A 100 -12.95 -3.17 -2.27
C GLN A 100 -11.75 -2.24 -2.14
N LEU A 101 -11.99 -1.01 -1.68
CA LEU A 101 -10.95 -0.03 -1.42
C LEU A 101 -10.41 -0.14 0.00
N SER A 102 -9.10 0.05 0.17
CA SER A 102 -8.46 0.25 1.46
C SER A 102 -8.65 1.69 1.97
N THR A 103 -8.11 1.99 3.15
CA THR A 103 -8.04 3.35 3.74
C THR A 103 -7.24 4.36 2.94
N ASP A 104 -6.43 3.92 1.99
CA ASP A 104 -5.72 4.78 1.03
C ASP A 104 -6.34 4.65 -0.37
N LYS A 105 -7.63 4.26 -0.44
CA LYS A 105 -8.40 4.15 -1.69
C LYS A 105 -7.78 3.16 -2.69
N MET A 106 -6.98 2.19 -2.27
CA MET A 106 -6.34 1.22 -3.16
C MET A 106 -7.11 -0.10 -3.18
N THR A 107 -7.24 -0.74 -4.35
CA THR A 107 -7.80 -2.12 -4.45
C THR A 107 -6.73 -3.18 -4.24
N PRO A 108 -7.09 -4.46 -4.00
CA PRO A 108 -6.13 -5.57 -3.98
C PRO A 108 -5.28 -5.64 -5.26
N LEU A 109 -5.86 -5.31 -6.41
CA LEU A 109 -5.15 -5.29 -7.69
C LEU A 109 -4.04 -4.22 -7.72
N HIS A 110 -4.27 -3.03 -7.15
CA HIS A 110 -3.24 -2.00 -7.06
C HIS A 110 -2.02 -2.47 -6.25
N PHE A 111 -2.24 -3.17 -5.13
CA PHE A 111 -1.17 -3.73 -4.32
C PHE A 111 -0.38 -4.81 -5.06
N ALA A 112 -1.07 -5.71 -5.76
CA ALA A 112 -0.45 -6.77 -6.55
C ALA A 112 0.42 -6.19 -7.68
N VAL A 113 -0.06 -5.15 -8.36
CA VAL A 113 0.70 -4.41 -9.39
C VAL A 113 1.90 -3.71 -8.78
N THR A 114 1.73 -3.02 -7.65
CA THR A 114 2.83 -2.32 -6.95
C THR A 114 3.97 -3.27 -6.59
N ARG A 115 3.63 -4.50 -6.19
CA ARG A 115 4.60 -5.56 -5.84
C ARG A 115 5.14 -6.32 -7.05
N SER A 116 4.70 -6.00 -8.26
CA SER A 116 4.99 -6.76 -9.48
C SER A 116 4.65 -8.26 -9.35
N ASP A 117 3.63 -8.59 -8.57
CA ASP A 117 3.18 -9.97 -8.37
C ASP A 117 2.26 -10.41 -9.52
N ILE A 118 2.89 -10.85 -10.60
CA ILE A 118 2.22 -11.30 -11.84
C ILE A 118 1.20 -12.42 -11.55
N SER A 119 1.52 -13.32 -10.61
CA SER A 119 0.65 -14.43 -10.27
C SER A 119 -0.64 -13.92 -9.64
N THR A 120 -0.55 -13.05 -8.62
CA THR A 120 -1.72 -12.45 -7.97
C THR A 120 -2.53 -11.60 -8.95
N VAL A 121 -1.87 -10.79 -9.79
CA VAL A 121 -2.54 -9.98 -10.83
C VAL A 121 -3.35 -10.86 -11.78
N LYS A 122 -2.77 -11.96 -12.27
CA LYS A 122 -3.47 -12.89 -13.17
C LYS A 122 -4.70 -13.52 -12.51
N HIS A 123 -4.60 -13.88 -11.23
CA HIS A 123 -5.74 -14.43 -10.50
C HIS A 123 -6.83 -13.36 -10.34
N LEU A 124 -6.51 -12.18 -9.80
CA LEU A 124 -7.49 -11.12 -9.60
C LEU A 124 -8.22 -10.75 -10.90
N LEU A 125 -7.49 -10.54 -12.01
CA LEU A 125 -8.11 -10.23 -13.30
C LEU A 125 -8.99 -11.38 -13.83
N ARG A 126 -8.55 -12.64 -13.67
CA ARG A 126 -9.32 -13.81 -14.12
C ARG A 126 -10.67 -13.93 -13.40
N TYR A 127 -10.73 -13.51 -12.13
CA TYR A 127 -11.94 -13.57 -11.32
C TYR A 127 -12.77 -12.26 -11.33
N GLY A 128 -12.46 -11.33 -12.23
CA GLY A 128 -13.29 -10.14 -12.47
C GLY A 128 -12.88 -8.89 -11.69
N ALA A 129 -11.63 -8.81 -11.21
CA ALA A 129 -11.10 -7.55 -10.69
C ALA A 129 -11.11 -6.49 -11.79
N ASP A 130 -11.65 -5.31 -11.47
CA ASP A 130 -11.75 -4.21 -12.41
C ASP A 130 -10.44 -3.39 -12.41
N PRO A 131 -9.68 -3.36 -13.52
CA PRO A 131 -8.44 -2.60 -13.61
C PRO A 131 -8.65 -1.09 -13.67
N GLU A 132 -9.88 -0.62 -13.94
CA GLU A 132 -10.20 0.80 -14.08
C GLU A 132 -10.69 1.44 -12.78
N VAL A 133 -10.76 0.68 -11.69
CA VAL A 133 -11.02 1.26 -10.37
C VAL A 133 -9.88 2.21 -10.06
N ARG A 134 -10.20 3.50 -10.01
CA ARG A 134 -9.23 4.54 -9.67
C ARG A 134 -9.13 4.61 -8.16
N GLY A 135 -8.03 4.12 -7.61
CA GLY A 135 -7.59 4.63 -6.32
C GLY A 135 -7.09 6.05 -6.49
N GLU A 136 -7.48 6.96 -5.59
CA GLU A 136 -7.01 8.35 -5.60
C GLU A 136 -5.68 8.52 -4.87
#